data_AF-A0A972XN39-F1
#
_entry.id   AF-A0A972XN39-F1
#
_cell.length_a   1.000
_cell.length_b   1.000
_cell.length_c   1.000
_cell.angle_alpha   90.00
_cell.angle_beta   90.00
_cell.angle_gamma   90.00
#
_symmetry.space_group_name_H-M   'P 1'
#
loop_
_entity.id
_entity.type
_entity.pdbx_description
1 polymer ?
#
loop_
_entity_poly.entity_id
_entity_poly.type
_entity_poly.pdbx_seq_one_letter_code
_entity_poly.pdbx_strand_id
1 'polypeptide(L)'
;MTSYYSGVILQRMGKISNQGYANRIAAEISSVENTPGNHLESAAEASWDAWIKYYRPNENSRNQTVSYYDKGMLLGHVLNAWIIKSTQGQKSIDDVFKFLYQAYYKKLNRGFTDPELEDAFTRVAGTSAKPIFESYIYGVQTPDYKNLFNEFGFTWSNTNEGKSIPYLGFTVMAGKITSVYRGASAYVYGLNVGDEIVSANKTSFEGLDKLLADKKVGDTILFSVKRDGLERSFIVPVQQSPLLAFSLTDQKNLTENQKKLRLKWLGSL
;
A
#
# COMPACT_ATOMS: atom_id res chain seq x y z
N MET A 1 4.30 -9.14 -8.86
CA MET A 1 3.54 -9.70 -10.01
C MET A 1 2.73 -10.94 -9.66
N THR A 2 3.32 -11.99 -9.07
CA THR A 2 2.53 -13.17 -8.59
C THR A 2 1.43 -12.78 -7.60
N SER A 3 1.73 -11.90 -6.65
CA SER A 3 0.74 -11.38 -5.69
C SER A 3 -0.42 -10.66 -6.38
N TYR A 4 -0.14 -9.86 -7.42
CA TYR A 4 -1.17 -9.23 -8.27
C TYR A 4 -2.08 -10.29 -8.92
N TYR A 5 -1.49 -11.31 -9.53
CA TYR A 5 -2.27 -12.37 -10.18
C TYR A 5 -3.13 -13.19 -9.20
N SER A 6 -2.76 -13.26 -7.91
CA SER A 6 -3.60 -13.95 -6.92
C SER A 6 -5.01 -13.37 -6.82
N GLY A 7 -5.14 -12.03 -6.86
CA GLY A 7 -6.43 -11.34 -6.85
C GLY A 7 -7.13 -11.43 -8.21
N VAL A 8 -6.38 -11.18 -9.29
CA VAL A 8 -6.91 -11.24 -10.67
C VAL A 8 -7.53 -12.60 -10.99
N ILE A 9 -6.87 -13.70 -10.62
CA ILE A 9 -7.34 -15.06 -10.90
C ILE A 9 -8.67 -15.33 -10.17
N LEU A 10 -8.79 -14.93 -8.90
CA LEU A 10 -10.04 -15.09 -8.15
C LEU A 10 -11.19 -14.30 -8.76
N GLN A 11 -10.94 -13.07 -9.21
CA GLN A 11 -11.94 -12.26 -9.91
C GLN A 11 -12.34 -12.88 -11.25
N ARG A 12 -11.38 -13.30 -12.08
CA ARG A 12 -11.64 -13.92 -13.39
C ARG A 12 -12.37 -15.26 -13.31
N MET A 13 -12.17 -16.02 -12.24
CA MET A 13 -12.92 -17.25 -11.96
C MET A 13 -14.33 -16.98 -11.39
N GLY A 14 -14.73 -15.72 -11.22
CA GLY A 14 -16.01 -15.34 -10.62
C GLY A 14 -16.11 -15.67 -9.14
N LYS A 15 -14.99 -15.93 -8.45
CA LYS A 15 -14.98 -16.21 -7.00
C LYS A 15 -15.05 -14.93 -6.16
N ILE A 16 -14.71 -13.80 -6.77
CA ILE A 16 -14.86 -12.45 -6.21
C ILE A 16 -15.60 -11.61 -7.26
N SER A 17 -16.62 -10.85 -6.86
CA SER A 17 -17.32 -9.92 -7.75
C SER A 17 -16.42 -8.76 -8.19
N ASN A 18 -16.78 -8.06 -9.27
CA ASN A 18 -16.04 -6.87 -9.74
C ASN A 18 -15.89 -5.82 -8.63
N GLN A 19 -16.96 -5.52 -7.89
CA GLN A 19 -16.92 -4.59 -6.77
C GLN A 19 -16.10 -5.15 -5.59
N GLY A 20 -16.18 -6.45 -5.29
CA GLY A 20 -15.34 -7.07 -4.27
C GLY A 20 -13.85 -6.99 -4.61
N TYR A 21 -13.51 -7.13 -5.88
CA TYR A 21 -12.15 -6.97 -6.38
C TYR A 21 -11.69 -5.51 -6.30
N ALA A 22 -12.53 -4.55 -6.67
CA ALA A 22 -12.24 -3.12 -6.52
C ALA A 22 -12.01 -2.73 -5.03
N ASN A 23 -12.83 -3.24 -4.11
CA ASN A 23 -12.64 -3.05 -2.68
C ASN A 23 -11.29 -3.60 -2.20
N ARG A 24 -10.89 -4.78 -2.70
CA ARG A 24 -9.59 -5.38 -2.40
C ARG A 24 -8.46 -4.50 -2.91
N ILE A 25 -8.52 -3.99 -4.15
CA ILE A 25 -7.52 -3.05 -4.68
C ILE A 25 -7.39 -1.82 -3.78
N ALA A 26 -8.51 -1.22 -3.37
CA ALA A 26 -8.49 -0.02 -2.52
C ALA A 26 -7.87 -0.31 -1.14
N ALA A 27 -8.14 -1.47 -0.55
CA ALA A 27 -7.54 -1.92 0.71
C ALA A 27 -6.04 -2.19 0.56
N GLU A 28 -5.62 -2.83 -0.54
CA GLU A 28 -4.20 -3.07 -0.87
C GLU A 28 -3.44 -1.74 -0.98
N ILE A 29 -4.01 -0.76 -1.69
CA ILE A 29 -3.41 0.57 -1.82
C ILE A 29 -3.35 1.29 -0.48
N SER A 30 -4.42 1.23 0.31
CA SER A 30 -4.44 1.84 1.65
C SER A 30 -3.35 1.25 2.54
N SER A 31 -3.13 -0.06 2.49
CA SER A 31 -2.08 -0.73 3.28
C SER A 31 -0.67 -0.23 2.92
N VAL A 32 -0.37 -0.14 1.62
CA VAL A 32 0.94 0.29 1.13
C VAL A 32 1.18 1.77 1.42
N GLU A 33 0.23 2.66 1.11
CA GLU A 33 0.38 4.11 1.35
C GLU A 33 0.41 4.46 2.85
N ASN A 34 -0.16 3.62 3.72
CA ASN A 34 -0.05 3.78 5.17
C ASN A 34 1.25 3.19 5.76
N THR A 35 2.13 2.63 4.94
CA THR A 35 3.44 2.15 5.38
C THR A 35 4.46 3.27 5.19
N PRO A 36 5.02 3.88 6.26
CA PRO A 36 5.91 5.03 6.10
C PRO A 36 7.14 4.75 5.22
N GLY A 37 7.66 3.52 5.27
CA GLY A 37 8.77 3.09 4.42
C GLY A 37 8.47 3.10 2.91
N ASN A 38 7.19 3.11 2.49
CA ASN A 38 6.81 3.19 1.08
C ASN A 38 7.34 4.46 0.38
N HIS A 39 7.51 5.54 1.13
CA HIS A 39 8.04 6.81 0.64
C HIS A 39 9.56 6.95 0.77
N LEU A 40 10.24 5.89 1.22
CA LEU A 40 11.69 5.87 1.43
C LEU A 40 12.40 4.79 0.61
N GLU A 41 11.71 3.68 0.35
CA GLU A 41 12.27 2.53 -0.37
C GLU A 41 11.43 2.22 -1.62
N SER A 42 12.10 2.17 -2.77
CA SER A 42 11.47 1.78 -4.04
C SER A 42 11.16 0.27 -4.05
N ALA A 43 10.33 -0.18 -5.01
CA ALA A 43 10.05 -1.60 -5.15
C ALA A 43 11.29 -2.40 -5.57
N ALA A 44 12.14 -1.80 -6.42
CA ALA A 44 13.40 -2.40 -6.84
C ALA A 44 14.39 -2.54 -5.66
N GLU A 45 14.57 -1.49 -4.85
CA GLU A 45 15.43 -1.56 -3.64
C GLU A 45 14.91 -2.55 -2.62
N ALA A 46 13.58 -2.59 -2.37
CA ALA A 46 12.99 -3.56 -1.46
C ALA A 46 13.23 -5.02 -1.90
N SER A 47 13.26 -5.27 -3.21
CA SER A 47 13.60 -6.59 -3.76
C SER A 47 15.09 -6.87 -3.65
N TRP A 48 15.94 -5.88 -3.94
CA TRP A 48 17.39 -6.02 -3.88
C TRP A 48 17.86 -6.26 -2.45
N ASP A 49 17.41 -5.48 -1.47
CA ASP A 49 17.86 -5.59 -0.08
C ASP A 49 17.06 -6.63 0.75
N ALA A 50 16.24 -7.46 0.10
CA ALA A 50 15.31 -8.36 0.79
C ALA A 50 15.99 -9.25 1.84
N TRP A 51 17.21 -9.73 1.58
CA TRP A 51 17.95 -10.63 2.47
C TRP A 51 18.47 -9.96 3.76
N ILE A 52 18.68 -8.64 3.75
CA ILE A 52 19.14 -7.89 4.92
C ILE A 52 18.00 -7.14 5.63
N LYS A 53 16.98 -6.69 4.89
CA LYS A 53 15.88 -5.88 5.44
C LYS A 53 14.60 -6.71 5.64
N TYR A 54 14.03 -7.24 4.56
CA TYR A 54 12.70 -7.88 4.61
C TYR A 54 12.70 -9.21 5.37
N TYR A 55 13.72 -10.06 5.19
CA TYR A 55 13.82 -11.35 5.89
C TYR A 55 14.36 -11.26 7.32
N ARG A 56 14.80 -10.08 7.76
CA ARG A 56 15.30 -9.83 9.12
C ARG A 56 14.69 -8.54 9.68
N PRO A 57 13.34 -8.49 9.81
CA PRO A 57 12.68 -7.28 10.25
C PRO A 57 13.01 -6.99 11.72
N ASN A 58 13.04 -5.70 12.05
CA ASN A 58 13.15 -5.18 13.40
C ASN A 58 12.00 -4.18 13.66
N GLU A 59 11.99 -3.59 14.85
CA GLU A 59 10.96 -2.66 15.30
C GLU A 59 10.79 -1.43 14.40
N ASN A 60 11.84 -1.05 13.66
CA ASN A 60 11.86 0.13 12.79
C ASN A 60 11.64 -0.21 11.31
N SER A 61 11.57 -1.49 10.93
CA SER A 61 11.43 -1.90 9.53
C SER A 61 10.22 -1.26 8.84
N ARG A 62 9.07 -1.15 9.51
CA ARG A 62 7.87 -0.54 8.92
C ARG A 62 8.05 0.96 8.62
N ASN A 63 8.96 1.64 9.31
CA ASN A 63 9.25 3.05 9.11
C ASN A 63 10.25 3.31 7.98
N GLN A 64 10.97 2.29 7.51
CA GLN A 64 12.09 2.43 6.58
C GLN A 64 11.98 1.57 5.33
N THR A 65 11.12 0.55 5.36
CA THR A 65 11.05 -0.46 4.31
C THR A 65 9.61 -0.68 3.87
N VAL A 66 9.45 -1.27 2.70
CA VAL A 66 8.15 -1.68 2.18
C VAL A 66 8.25 -3.11 1.64
N SER A 67 7.17 -3.88 1.80
CA SER A 67 7.09 -5.22 1.24
C SER A 67 7.11 -5.14 -0.29
N TYR A 68 8.10 -5.76 -0.94
CA TYR A 68 8.14 -5.88 -2.40
C TYR A 68 6.98 -6.72 -2.95
N TYR A 69 6.36 -7.58 -2.12
CA TYR A 69 5.13 -8.28 -2.50
C TYR A 69 3.92 -7.34 -2.54
N ASP A 70 3.74 -6.51 -1.51
CA ASP A 70 2.58 -5.61 -1.41
C ASP A 70 2.70 -4.45 -2.38
N LYS A 71 3.85 -3.78 -2.42
CA LYS A 71 4.13 -2.73 -3.40
C LYS A 71 4.13 -3.29 -4.82
N GLY A 72 4.71 -4.47 -5.04
CA GLY A 72 4.67 -5.13 -6.34
C GLY A 72 3.27 -5.62 -6.77
N MET A 73 2.34 -5.82 -5.84
CA MET A 73 0.94 -6.12 -6.12
C MET A 73 0.20 -4.86 -6.57
N LEU A 74 0.32 -3.77 -5.81
CA LEU A 74 -0.18 -2.44 -6.15
C LEU A 74 0.31 -1.99 -7.53
N LEU A 75 1.62 -2.10 -7.78
CA LEU A 75 2.23 -1.70 -9.05
C LEU A 75 1.74 -2.57 -10.21
N GLY A 76 1.35 -3.82 -9.95
CA GLY A 76 0.67 -4.67 -10.95
C GLY A 76 -0.63 -4.04 -11.45
N HIS A 77 -1.45 -3.48 -10.56
CA HIS A 77 -2.69 -2.78 -10.95
C HIS A 77 -2.37 -1.51 -11.75
N VAL A 78 -1.39 -0.73 -11.30
CA VAL A 78 -0.98 0.53 -11.95
C VAL A 78 -0.44 0.28 -13.36
N LEU A 79 0.48 -0.67 -13.51
CA LEU A 79 1.08 -1.03 -14.81
C LEU A 79 0.04 -1.63 -15.75
N ASN A 80 -0.85 -2.48 -15.25
CA ASN A 80 -1.93 -3.04 -16.07
C ASN A 80 -2.87 -1.93 -16.59
N ALA A 81 -3.30 -1.02 -15.72
CA ALA A 81 -4.13 0.12 -16.09
C ALA A 81 -3.42 1.02 -17.12
N TRP A 82 -2.12 1.26 -16.94
CA TRP A 82 -1.30 2.02 -17.88
C TRP A 82 -1.23 1.37 -19.27
N ILE A 83 -1.01 0.05 -19.36
CA ILE A 83 -1.01 -0.67 -20.66
C ILE A 83 -2.39 -0.58 -21.31
N ILE A 84 -3.45 -0.84 -20.55
CA ILE A 84 -4.82 -0.83 -21.07
C ILE A 84 -5.16 0.55 -21.62
N LYS A 85 -4.82 1.62 -20.91
CA LYS A 85 -5.01 3.00 -21.38
C LYS A 85 -4.17 3.30 -22.62
N SER A 86 -2.88 3.00 -22.59
CA SER A 86 -1.93 3.29 -23.69
C SER A 86 -2.32 2.58 -24.99
N THR A 87 -2.96 1.42 -24.89
CA THR A 87 -3.41 0.62 -26.03
C THR A 87 -4.90 0.73 -26.29
N GLN A 88 -5.58 1.70 -25.68
CA GLN A 88 -7.02 1.95 -25.82
C GLN A 88 -7.88 0.68 -25.63
N GLY A 89 -7.56 -0.15 -24.64
CA GLY A 89 -8.33 -1.36 -24.34
C GLY A 89 -7.87 -2.62 -25.08
N GLN A 90 -6.83 -2.56 -25.92
CA GLN A 90 -6.44 -3.72 -26.74
C GLN A 90 -5.56 -4.73 -26.00
N LYS A 91 -4.61 -4.26 -25.19
CA LYS A 91 -3.66 -5.11 -24.48
C LYS A 91 -3.72 -4.89 -22.97
N SER A 92 -3.16 -5.82 -22.22
CA SER A 92 -3.03 -5.77 -20.76
C SER A 92 -1.66 -6.29 -20.33
N ILE A 93 -1.41 -6.31 -19.02
CA ILE A 93 -0.17 -6.88 -18.48
C ILE A 93 -0.01 -8.37 -18.83
N ASP A 94 -1.10 -9.08 -19.12
CA ASP A 94 -1.05 -10.47 -19.61
C ASP A 94 -0.25 -10.60 -20.90
N ASP A 95 -0.32 -9.61 -21.78
CA ASP A 95 0.39 -9.61 -23.05
C ASP A 95 1.91 -9.42 -22.83
N VAL A 96 2.32 -8.73 -21.75
CA VAL A 96 3.72 -8.64 -21.32
C VAL A 96 4.23 -10.01 -20.90
N PHE A 97 3.50 -10.70 -20.01
CA PHE A 97 3.93 -12.01 -19.52
C PHE A 97 3.92 -13.08 -20.60
N LYS A 98 2.95 -13.05 -21.53
CA LYS A 98 2.97 -13.91 -22.72
C LYS A 98 4.21 -13.65 -23.57
N PHE A 99 4.55 -12.38 -23.82
CA PHE A 99 5.75 -12.02 -24.58
C PHE A 99 7.01 -12.53 -23.87
N LEU A 100 7.17 -12.24 -22.57
CA LEU A 100 8.34 -12.67 -21.80
C LEU A 100 8.51 -14.20 -21.82
N TYR A 101 7.40 -14.93 -21.63
CA TYR A 101 7.40 -16.39 -21.65
C TYR A 101 7.79 -16.96 -23.02
N GLN A 102 7.24 -16.41 -24.11
CA GLN A 102 7.56 -16.90 -25.45
C GLN A 102 8.99 -16.53 -25.87
N ALA A 103 9.40 -15.28 -25.64
CA ALA A 103 10.69 -14.77 -26.08
C ALA A 103 11.85 -15.34 -25.27
N TYR A 104 11.80 -15.25 -23.94
CA TYR A 104 12.97 -15.58 -23.11
C TYR A 104 12.96 -17.05 -22.69
N TYR A 105 11.83 -17.55 -22.19
CA TYR A 105 11.77 -18.94 -21.74
C TYR A 105 11.68 -19.92 -22.91
N LYS A 106 10.64 -19.84 -23.76
CA LYS A 106 10.42 -20.84 -24.82
C LYS A 106 11.45 -20.79 -25.94
N LYS A 107 11.85 -19.60 -26.39
CA LYS A 107 12.76 -19.43 -27.54
C LYS A 107 14.22 -19.37 -27.14
N LEU A 108 14.58 -18.62 -26.09
CA LEU A 108 15.97 -18.45 -25.67
C LEU A 108 16.40 -19.40 -24.53
N ASN A 109 15.46 -20.14 -23.93
CA ASN A 109 15.70 -21.06 -22.82
C ASN A 109 16.45 -20.42 -21.63
N ARG A 110 16.09 -19.17 -21.29
CA ARG A 110 16.65 -18.43 -20.15
C ARG A 110 15.64 -17.45 -19.54
N GLY A 111 16.01 -16.86 -18.41
CA GLY A 111 15.30 -15.70 -17.85
C GLY A 111 15.54 -14.41 -18.64
N PHE A 112 14.80 -13.36 -18.30
CA PHE A 112 15.00 -12.01 -18.80
C PHE A 112 15.81 -11.16 -17.81
N THR A 113 16.44 -10.11 -18.30
CA THR A 113 17.11 -9.07 -17.53
C THR A 113 16.17 -7.89 -17.25
N ASP A 114 16.55 -6.97 -16.34
CA ASP A 114 15.73 -5.79 -16.03
C ASP A 114 15.47 -4.89 -17.26
N PRO A 115 16.46 -4.59 -18.13
CA PRO A 115 16.19 -3.84 -19.36
C PRO A 115 15.26 -4.59 -20.32
N GLU A 116 15.34 -5.92 -20.37
CA GLU A 116 14.46 -6.76 -21.19
C GLU A 116 13.02 -6.80 -20.66
N LEU A 117 12.84 -6.66 -19.34
CA LEU A 117 11.53 -6.48 -18.72
C LEU A 117 10.93 -5.13 -19.13
N GLU A 118 11.67 -4.03 -18.99
CA GLU A 118 11.21 -2.69 -19.39
C GLU A 118 10.88 -2.63 -20.90
N ASP A 119 11.70 -3.25 -21.74
CA ASP A 119 11.46 -3.36 -23.19
C ASP A 119 10.16 -4.13 -23.48
N ALA A 120 9.89 -5.22 -22.75
CA ALA A 120 8.64 -5.96 -22.90
C ALA A 120 7.42 -5.08 -22.60
N PHE A 121 7.44 -4.29 -21.52
CA PHE A 121 6.38 -3.33 -21.22
C PHE A 121 6.24 -2.26 -22.32
N THR A 122 7.37 -1.72 -22.79
CA THR A 122 7.40 -0.72 -23.86
C THR A 122 6.76 -1.24 -25.15
N ARG A 123 7.15 -2.44 -25.60
CA ARG A 123 6.60 -3.09 -26.80
C ARG A 123 5.12 -3.37 -26.70
N VAL A 124 4.66 -3.83 -25.54
CA VAL A 124 3.26 -4.16 -25.34
C VAL A 124 2.43 -2.88 -25.31
N ALA A 125 2.81 -1.89 -24.52
CA ALA A 125 2.09 -0.62 -24.40
C ALA A 125 2.13 0.22 -25.68
N GLY A 126 3.12 0.01 -26.55
CA GLY A 126 3.31 0.83 -27.76
C GLY A 126 3.87 2.23 -27.47
N THR A 127 4.36 2.46 -26.25
CA THR A 127 5.00 3.69 -25.80
C THR A 127 6.03 3.37 -24.72
N SER A 128 7.00 4.26 -24.48
CA SER A 128 8.10 4.01 -23.55
C SER A 128 7.61 3.74 -22.13
N ALA A 129 8.05 2.63 -21.54
CA ALA A 129 7.81 2.29 -20.14
C ALA A 129 8.79 2.99 -19.18
N LYS A 130 9.86 3.59 -19.71
CA LYS A 130 10.90 4.23 -18.91
C LYS A 130 10.35 5.23 -17.87
N PRO A 131 9.47 6.18 -18.21
CA PRO A 131 9.00 7.17 -17.23
C PRO A 131 8.22 6.52 -16.07
N ILE A 132 7.37 5.52 -16.37
CA ILE A 132 6.58 4.85 -15.35
C ILE A 132 7.44 3.92 -14.48
N PHE A 133 8.50 3.33 -15.05
CA PHE A 133 9.48 2.53 -14.32
C PHE A 133 10.32 3.41 -13.38
N GLU A 134 10.86 4.52 -13.87
CA GLU A 134 11.64 5.48 -13.08
C GLU A 134 10.84 6.04 -11.91
N SER A 135 9.58 6.44 -12.12
CA SER A 135 8.73 6.99 -11.06
C SER A 135 8.34 5.95 -10.00
N TYR A 136 7.96 4.73 -10.41
CA TYR A 136 7.21 3.82 -9.52
C TYR A 136 7.92 2.49 -9.21
N ILE A 137 8.80 2.00 -10.09
CA ILE A 137 9.57 0.78 -9.83
C ILE A 137 10.88 1.12 -9.12
N TYR A 138 11.63 2.07 -9.69
CA TYR A 138 12.92 2.54 -9.18
C TYR A 138 12.78 3.78 -8.29
N GLY A 139 11.60 4.41 -8.29
CA GLY A 139 11.27 5.55 -7.46
C GLY A 139 10.27 5.23 -6.35
N VAL A 140 9.94 6.27 -5.59
CA VAL A 140 8.99 6.23 -4.46
C VAL A 140 7.79 7.15 -4.67
N GLN A 141 7.58 7.61 -5.91
CA GLN A 141 6.49 8.52 -6.23
C GLN A 141 5.15 7.79 -6.05
N THR A 142 4.20 8.43 -5.34
CA THR A 142 2.84 7.92 -5.24
C THR A 142 2.10 8.10 -6.58
N PRO A 143 1.55 7.02 -7.18
CA PRO A 143 0.73 7.13 -8.38
C PRO A 143 -0.52 7.98 -8.16
N ASP A 144 -0.96 8.68 -9.22
CA ASP A 144 -2.24 9.39 -9.23
C ASP A 144 -3.41 8.42 -9.38
N TYR A 145 -3.75 7.75 -8.27
CA TYR A 145 -4.82 6.75 -8.23
C TYR A 145 -6.16 7.31 -8.67
N LYS A 146 -6.48 8.56 -8.28
CA LYS A 146 -7.77 9.18 -8.62
C LYS A 146 -7.96 9.25 -10.12
N ASN A 147 -6.99 9.82 -10.84
CA ASN A 147 -7.08 9.92 -12.29
C ASN A 147 -6.98 8.54 -12.95
N LEU A 148 -6.10 7.66 -12.44
CA LEU A 148 -5.96 6.30 -12.96
C LEU A 148 -7.29 5.52 -12.92
N PHE A 149 -7.98 5.48 -11.80
CA PHE A 149 -9.21 4.70 -11.65
C PHE A 149 -10.44 5.39 -12.25
N ASN A 150 -10.46 6.71 -12.35
CA ASN A 150 -11.52 7.44 -13.03
C ASN A 150 -11.62 7.07 -14.52
N GLU A 151 -10.49 6.81 -15.18
CA GLU A 151 -10.46 6.35 -16.59
C GLU A 151 -11.14 5.00 -16.80
N PHE A 152 -11.27 4.20 -15.74
CA PHE A 152 -11.96 2.91 -15.75
C PHE A 152 -13.38 3.00 -15.16
N GLY A 153 -13.88 4.21 -14.91
CA GLY A 153 -15.23 4.42 -14.42
C GLY A 153 -15.43 4.08 -12.95
N PHE A 154 -14.36 4.19 -12.15
CA PHE A 154 -14.46 4.12 -10.70
C PHE A 154 -14.38 5.52 -10.08
N THR A 155 -15.08 5.71 -8.98
CA THR A 155 -14.93 6.84 -8.09
C THR A 155 -13.90 6.47 -7.03
N TRP A 156 -12.80 7.22 -6.99
CA TRP A 156 -11.78 7.12 -5.95
C TRP A 156 -12.09 8.09 -4.82
N SER A 157 -12.07 7.63 -3.58
CA SER A 157 -12.22 8.50 -2.41
C SER A 157 -11.35 8.03 -1.25
N ASN A 158 -11.01 8.96 -0.35
CA ASN A 158 -10.47 8.64 0.97
C ASN A 158 -11.59 8.76 2.00
N THR A 159 -12.04 7.65 2.55
CA THR A 159 -13.14 7.60 3.52
C THR A 159 -12.77 8.20 4.88
N ASN A 160 -11.50 8.50 5.13
CA ASN A 160 -11.05 9.27 6.30
C ASN A 160 -11.01 10.78 6.06
N GLU A 161 -11.19 11.23 4.81
CA GLU A 161 -11.20 12.66 4.49
C GLU A 161 -12.34 13.37 5.22
N GLY A 162 -12.04 14.53 5.82
CA GLY A 162 -12.98 15.31 6.61
C GLY A 162 -13.30 14.75 8.01
N LYS A 163 -12.78 13.57 8.39
CA LYS A 163 -12.96 13.01 9.74
C LYS A 163 -11.87 13.48 10.70
N SER A 164 -12.28 13.82 11.93
CA SER A 164 -11.35 14.00 13.05
C SER A 164 -11.12 12.64 13.71
N ILE A 165 -9.93 12.07 13.55
CA ILE A 165 -9.60 10.72 14.02
C ILE A 165 -8.42 10.81 14.99
N PRO A 166 -8.65 10.58 16.30
CA PRO A 166 -7.60 10.49 17.31
C PRO A 166 -6.53 9.45 16.96
N TYR A 167 -5.27 9.82 17.06
CA TYR A 167 -4.16 8.92 16.75
C TYR A 167 -2.93 9.23 17.61
N LEU A 168 -2.24 8.16 18.04
CA LEU A 168 -0.98 8.24 18.78
C LEU A 168 0.19 7.65 17.99
N GLY A 169 -0.07 6.75 17.05
CA GLY A 169 0.95 6.13 16.20
C GLY A 169 1.89 5.18 16.92
N PHE A 170 1.32 4.23 17.65
CA PHE A 170 1.99 3.01 18.08
C PHE A 170 1.02 1.84 18.09
N THR A 171 1.54 0.62 18.12
CA THR A 171 0.76 -0.59 18.43
C THR A 171 1.20 -1.18 19.75
N VAL A 172 0.30 -1.88 20.41
CA VAL A 172 0.53 -2.53 21.69
C VAL A 172 0.05 -3.97 21.64
N MET A 173 0.79 -4.88 22.27
CA MET A 173 0.39 -6.27 22.45
C MET A 173 0.68 -6.67 23.90
N ALA A 174 -0.33 -7.19 24.60
CA ALA A 174 -0.21 -7.58 26.02
C ALA A 174 0.42 -6.48 26.91
N GLY A 175 0.00 -5.22 26.69
CA GLY A 175 0.50 -4.05 27.44
C GLY A 175 1.88 -3.53 27.01
N LYS A 176 2.59 -4.22 26.09
CA LYS A 176 3.91 -3.80 25.60
C LYS A 176 3.84 -3.17 24.22
N ILE A 177 4.50 -2.05 24.02
CA ILE A 177 4.56 -1.38 22.71
C ILE A 177 5.37 -2.24 21.72
N THR A 178 4.79 -2.53 20.57
CA THR A 178 5.36 -3.40 19.53
C THR A 178 5.77 -2.68 18.25
N SER A 179 5.20 -1.51 17.97
CA SER A 179 5.64 -0.63 16.90
C SER A 179 5.39 0.82 17.27
N VAL A 180 6.23 1.72 16.79
CA VAL A 180 6.06 3.17 16.92
C VAL A 180 6.27 3.79 15.54
N TYR A 181 5.27 4.50 15.04
CA TYR A 181 5.26 5.03 13.68
C TYR A 181 6.02 6.36 13.62
N ARG A 182 6.99 6.44 12.72
CA ARG A 182 7.83 7.63 12.54
C ARG A 182 6.97 8.87 12.28
N GLY A 183 7.28 9.95 13.00
CA GLY A 183 6.58 11.23 12.87
C GLY A 183 5.22 11.31 13.58
N ALA A 184 4.73 10.21 14.16
CA ALA A 184 3.53 10.25 14.99
C ALA A 184 3.82 10.72 16.43
N SER A 185 2.78 11.08 17.18
CA SER A 185 2.92 11.58 18.56
C SER A 185 3.74 10.67 19.46
N ALA A 186 3.49 9.35 19.45
CA ALA A 186 4.26 8.42 20.27
C ALA A 186 5.77 8.47 19.97
N TYR A 187 6.12 8.59 18.68
CA TYR A 187 7.51 8.75 18.24
C TYR A 187 8.10 10.08 18.72
N VAL A 188 7.41 11.19 18.48
CA VAL A 188 7.91 12.54 18.79
C VAL A 188 8.07 12.75 20.30
N TYR A 189 7.17 12.18 21.10
CA TYR A 189 7.12 12.40 22.54
C TYR A 189 7.78 11.27 23.35
N GLY A 190 8.50 10.35 22.69
CA GLY A 190 9.49 9.49 23.34
C GLY A 190 8.99 8.14 23.85
N LEU A 191 7.77 7.72 23.49
CA LEU A 191 7.37 6.31 23.62
C LEU A 191 8.16 5.46 22.63
N ASN A 192 8.57 4.26 23.06
CA ASN A 192 9.38 3.36 22.25
C ASN A 192 8.85 1.94 22.25
N VAL A 193 9.23 1.20 21.22
CA VAL A 193 9.04 -0.25 21.20
C VAL A 193 9.79 -0.86 22.39
N GLY A 194 9.13 -1.79 23.07
CA GLY A 194 9.63 -2.38 24.30
C GLY A 194 9.09 -1.76 25.57
N ASP A 195 8.51 -0.56 25.52
CA ASP A 195 7.86 0.04 26.69
C ASP A 195 6.68 -0.81 27.16
N GLU A 196 6.65 -1.12 28.45
CA GLU A 196 5.51 -1.76 29.11
C GLU A 196 4.61 -0.67 29.70
N ILE A 197 3.38 -0.55 29.20
CA ILE A 197 2.44 0.47 29.66
C ILE A 197 1.91 0.08 31.03
N VAL A 198 2.22 0.89 32.04
CA VAL A 198 1.74 0.72 33.42
C VAL A 198 0.38 1.40 33.60
N SER A 199 0.25 2.65 33.11
CA SER A 199 -1.00 3.40 33.16
C SER A 199 -1.07 4.46 32.06
N ALA A 200 -2.30 4.87 31.73
CA ALA A 200 -2.59 6.05 30.92
C ALA A 200 -3.51 6.97 31.73
N ASN A 201 -3.15 8.24 31.89
CA ASN A 201 -3.87 9.20 32.75
C ASN A 201 -4.06 8.70 34.19
N LYS A 202 -3.06 7.99 34.74
CA LYS A 202 -3.08 7.38 36.08
C LYS A 202 -4.16 6.30 36.28
N THR A 203 -4.76 5.79 35.20
CA THR A 203 -5.70 4.66 35.21
C THR A 203 -5.10 3.44 34.49
N SER A 204 -5.65 2.26 34.77
CA SER A 204 -5.22 1.01 34.13
C SER A 204 -5.35 1.12 32.60
N PHE A 205 -4.32 0.69 31.88
CA PHE A 205 -4.33 0.68 30.43
C PHE A 205 -5.02 -0.59 29.91
N GLU A 206 -6.21 -0.42 29.35
CA GLU A 206 -7.04 -1.53 28.83
C GLU A 206 -6.96 -1.69 27.30
N GLY A 207 -6.10 -0.92 26.64
CA GLY A 207 -5.95 -0.92 25.18
C GLY A 207 -6.18 0.44 24.55
N LEU A 208 -5.65 0.60 23.33
CA LEU A 208 -5.71 1.85 22.58
C LEU A 208 -7.14 2.25 22.22
N ASP A 209 -7.97 1.30 21.80
CA ASP A 209 -9.35 1.59 21.37
C ASP A 209 -10.18 2.18 22.52
N LYS A 210 -10.08 1.60 23.72
CA LYS A 210 -10.77 2.12 24.91
C LYS A 210 -10.19 3.48 25.36
N LEU A 211 -8.86 3.63 25.29
CA LEU A 211 -8.18 4.86 25.68
C LEU A 211 -8.53 6.04 24.77
N LEU A 212 -8.72 5.81 23.47
CA LEU A 212 -8.98 6.85 22.48
C LEU A 212 -10.48 7.10 22.23
N ALA A 213 -11.37 6.25 22.74
CA ALA A 213 -12.81 6.33 22.48
C ALA A 213 -13.46 7.68 22.84
N ASP A 214 -12.95 8.36 23.88
CA ASP A 214 -13.46 9.64 24.37
C ASP A 214 -12.49 10.82 24.13
N LYS A 215 -11.40 10.59 23.38
CA LYS A 215 -10.35 11.58 23.14
C LYS A 215 -10.57 12.33 21.83
N LYS A 216 -10.06 13.55 21.78
CA LYS A 216 -10.06 14.43 20.61
C LYS A 216 -8.65 14.79 20.20
N VAL A 217 -8.50 15.17 18.94
CA VAL A 217 -7.25 15.78 18.46
C VAL A 217 -6.93 17.01 19.30
N GLY A 218 -5.70 17.07 19.81
CA GLY A 218 -5.23 18.12 20.73
C GLY A 218 -5.28 17.74 22.21
N ASP A 219 -6.04 16.71 22.60
CA ASP A 219 -5.99 16.19 23.98
C ASP A 219 -4.59 15.66 24.30
N THR A 220 -4.25 15.57 25.58
CA THR A 220 -2.97 14.98 26.03
C THR A 220 -3.22 13.77 26.91
N ILE A 221 -2.33 12.79 26.81
CA ILE A 221 -2.36 11.57 27.62
C ILE A 221 -1.03 11.44 28.34
N LEU A 222 -1.09 11.32 29.67
CA LEU A 222 0.06 10.98 30.50
C LEU A 222 0.23 9.46 30.53
N PHE A 223 1.21 8.95 29.80
CA PHE A 223 1.63 7.56 29.89
C PHE A 223 2.65 7.40 31.01
N SER A 224 2.46 6.40 31.87
CA SER A 224 3.53 5.85 32.70
C SER A 224 3.89 4.49 32.18
N VAL A 225 5.18 4.28 31.89
CA VAL A 225 5.70 3.05 31.28
C VAL A 225 6.90 2.55 32.07
N LYS A 226 7.18 1.26 31.94
CA LYS A 226 8.42 0.64 32.40
C LYS A 226 9.30 0.35 31.19
N ARG A 227 10.51 0.90 31.20
CA ARG A 227 11.55 0.69 30.17
C ARG A 227 12.82 0.20 30.86
N ASP A 228 13.26 -1.00 30.52
CA ASP A 228 14.46 -1.62 31.10
C ASP A 228 14.44 -1.66 32.64
N GLY A 229 13.26 -1.91 33.21
CA GLY A 229 13.09 -1.94 34.67
C GLY A 229 12.76 -0.59 35.32
N LEU A 230 12.95 0.52 34.60
CA LEU A 230 12.79 1.87 35.12
C LEU A 230 11.43 2.49 34.73
N GLU A 231 10.77 3.12 35.68
CA GLU A 231 9.56 3.89 35.40
C GLU A 231 9.89 5.21 34.71
N ARG A 232 9.10 5.53 33.67
CA ARG A 232 9.19 6.76 32.90
C ARG A 232 7.79 7.29 32.64
N SER A 233 7.67 8.61 32.57
CA SER A 233 6.41 9.26 32.25
C SER A 233 6.54 10.15 31.01
N PHE A 234 5.54 10.08 30.14
CA PHE A 234 5.50 10.83 28.88
C PHE A 234 4.12 11.48 28.73
N ILE A 235 4.11 12.78 28.45
CA ILE A 235 2.87 13.50 28.09
C ILE A 235 2.81 13.51 26.57
N VAL A 236 1.88 12.75 26.00
CA VAL A 236 1.77 12.54 24.55
C VAL A 236 0.46 13.17 24.06
N PRO A 237 0.52 14.17 23.15
CA PRO A 237 -0.67 14.73 22.56
C PRO A 237 -1.30 13.77 21.54
N VAL A 238 -2.62 13.72 21.51
CA VAL A 238 -3.40 13.03 20.50
C VAL A 238 -3.37 13.87 19.23
N GLN A 239 -2.82 13.32 18.15
CA GLN A 239 -2.80 14.00 16.86
C GLN A 239 -3.96 13.55 15.97
N GLN A 240 -4.16 14.28 14.88
CA GLN A 240 -4.95 13.80 13.76
C GLN A 240 -4.28 12.58 13.12
N SER A 241 -5.06 11.54 12.87
CA SER A 241 -4.59 10.36 12.13
C SER A 241 -4.14 10.74 10.72
N PRO A 242 -2.90 10.38 10.32
CA PRO A 242 -2.45 10.51 8.93
C PRO A 242 -2.93 9.34 8.06
N LEU A 243 -3.61 8.33 8.64
CA LEU A 243 -3.92 7.09 7.95
C LEU A 243 -5.02 7.30 6.90
N LEU A 244 -4.77 6.77 5.71
CA LEU A 244 -5.64 6.80 4.54
C LEU A 244 -6.54 5.57 4.53
N ALA A 245 -7.80 5.72 4.12
CA ALA A 245 -8.73 4.62 3.96
C ALA A 245 -9.44 4.75 2.61
N PHE A 246 -8.79 4.25 1.56
CA PHE A 246 -9.28 4.42 0.20
C PHE A 246 -10.47 3.51 -0.11
N SER A 247 -11.31 3.99 -1.02
CA SER A 247 -12.45 3.27 -1.57
C SER A 247 -12.53 3.44 -3.08
N LEU A 248 -13.01 2.40 -3.75
CA LEU A 248 -13.28 2.36 -5.18
C LEU A 248 -14.72 1.91 -5.39
N THR A 249 -15.56 2.80 -5.91
CA THR A 249 -16.98 2.49 -6.18
C THR A 249 -17.34 2.78 -7.63
N ASP A 250 -18.36 2.09 -8.13
CA ASP A 250 -18.81 2.27 -9.50
C ASP A 250 -19.40 3.65 -9.75
N GLN A 251 -19.00 4.26 -10.86
CA GLN A 251 -19.70 5.43 -11.38
C GLN A 251 -21.06 5.00 -11.96
N LYS A 252 -22.10 5.79 -11.69
CA LYS A 252 -23.46 5.50 -12.16
C LYS A 252 -23.58 5.45 -13.69
N ASN A 253 -22.85 6.32 -14.38
CA ASN A 253 -22.89 6.45 -15.83
C ASN A 253 -21.47 6.34 -16.38
N LEU A 254 -21.21 5.27 -17.13
CA LEU A 254 -19.93 5.04 -17.79
C LEU A 254 -19.96 5.56 -19.22
N THR A 255 -18.93 6.31 -19.60
CA THR A 255 -18.66 6.61 -21.02
C THR A 255 -18.30 5.33 -21.77
N GLU A 256 -18.48 5.31 -23.10
CA GLU A 256 -18.11 4.16 -23.92
C GLU A 256 -16.61 3.81 -23.80
N ASN A 257 -15.75 4.83 -23.66
CA ASN A 257 -14.34 4.59 -23.41
C ASN A 257 -14.10 3.91 -22.05
N GLN A 258 -14.71 4.40 -20.96
CA GLN A 258 -14.60 3.76 -19.65
C GLN A 258 -15.10 2.32 -19.67
N LYS A 259 -16.24 2.05 -20.33
CA LYS A 259 -16.75 0.67 -20.51
C LYS A 259 -15.73 -0.21 -21.22
N LYS A 260 -15.14 0.27 -22.32
CA LYS A 260 -14.12 -0.46 -23.08
C LYS A 260 -12.89 -0.80 -22.22
N LEU A 261 -12.33 0.19 -21.53
CA LEU A 261 -11.14 -0.01 -20.68
C LEU A 261 -11.44 -0.93 -19.49
N ARG A 262 -12.60 -0.74 -18.86
CA ARG A 262 -13.06 -1.54 -17.72
C ARG A 262 -13.31 -2.99 -18.11
N LEU A 263 -13.97 -3.22 -19.26
CA LEU A 263 -14.17 -4.56 -19.80
C LEU A 263 -12.82 -5.26 -20.06
N LYS A 264 -11.81 -4.55 -20.56
CA LYS A 264 -10.46 -5.12 -20.74
C LYS A 264 -9.79 -5.46 -19.40
N TRP A 265 -9.99 -4.65 -18.36
CA TRP A 265 -9.43 -4.93 -17.04
C TRP A 265 -10.14 -6.13 -16.39
N LEU A 266 -11.45 -6.06 -16.24
CA LEU A 266 -12.23 -6.99 -15.41
C LEU A 266 -12.76 -8.20 -16.17
N GLY A 267 -12.76 -8.18 -17.51
CA GLY A 267 -13.35 -9.23 -18.34
C GLY A 267 -14.90 -9.22 -18.35
N SER A 268 -15.52 -8.34 -17.57
CA SER A 268 -16.97 -8.11 -17.53
C SER A 268 -17.25 -6.67 -17.07
N LEU A 269 -18.47 -6.18 -17.30
CA LEU A 269 -18.95 -4.90 -16.76
C LEU A 269 -19.66 -5.15 -15.43
#